data_AF-A0A6N7IW28-F1
#
_entry.id   AF-A0A6N7IW28-F1
#
_cell.length_a   1.000
_cell.length_b   1.000
_cell.length_c   1.000
_cell.angle_alpha   90.00
_cell.angle_beta   90.00
_cell.angle_gamma   90.00
#
_symmetry.space_group_name_H-M   'P 1'
#
loop_
_entity.id
_entity.type
_entity.pdbx_description
1 polymer ?
#
loop_
_entity_poly.entity_id
_entity_poly.type
_entity_poly.pdbx_seq_one_letter_code
_entity_poly.pdbx_strand_id
1 'polypeptide(L)'
;MGKVISRVSFADAQRNGLMKPVIYCGDFAKGEVKSINLELAKELETLRPNRRTMQLEACFNRVLDSLPDNVVIKDFDVMFNPAYKVDVLKILVASCKRKPFSVVWPGKYEDGKLFYAEEGYPDYKMFDINNYDVTCVI
;
A
#
# COMPACT_ATOMS: atom_id res chain seq x y z
N MET A 1 11.14 -2.43 11.80
CA MET A 1 10.12 -3.10 12.62
C MET A 1 8.88 -2.22 12.59
N GLY A 2 7.73 -2.82 12.27
CA GLY A 2 6.46 -2.10 12.14
C GLY A 2 6.11 -1.33 13.40
N LYS A 3 5.43 -0.19 13.23
CA LYS A 3 4.92 0.63 14.33
C LYS A 3 3.41 0.75 14.22
N VAL A 4 2.73 0.77 15.36
CA VAL A 4 1.29 1.02 15.45
C VAL A 4 1.10 2.32 16.19
N ILE A 5 0.29 3.22 15.64
CA ILE A 5 -0.02 4.52 16.23
C ILE A 5 -1.53 4.72 16.15
N SER A 6 -2.13 5.30 17.18
CA SER A 6 -3.55 5.65 17.13
C SER A 6 -3.80 6.84 16.19
N ARG A 7 -4.97 6.90 15.56
CA ARG A 7 -5.37 8.07 14.72
C ARG A 7 -5.21 9.41 15.43
N VAL A 8 -5.54 9.47 16.72
CA VAL A 8 -5.45 10.69 17.54
C VAL A 8 -3.99 11.14 17.64
N SER A 9 -3.10 10.23 18.07
CA SER A 9 -1.67 10.54 18.21
C SER A 9 -1.00 10.85 16.88
N PHE A 10 -1.49 10.30 15.76
CA PHE A 10 -0.96 10.62 14.43
C PHE A 10 -1.43 11.98 13.92
N ALA A 11 -2.64 12.44 14.26
CA ALA A 11 -3.11 13.77 13.87
C ALA A 11 -2.28 14.89 14.52
N ASP A 12 -1.76 14.62 15.73
CA ASP A 12 -0.89 15.54 16.47
C ASP A 12 0.59 15.45 16.00
N ALA A 13 0.99 14.34 15.38
CA ALA A 13 2.32 14.16 14.82
C ALA A 13 2.39 14.79 13.41
N GLN A 14 3.35 15.68 13.16
CA GLN A 14 3.57 16.19 11.80
C GLN A 14 3.90 15.04 10.85
N ARG A 15 3.21 14.99 9.69
CA ARG A 15 3.50 14.06 8.57
C ARG A 15 4.92 14.21 8.01
N ASN A 16 5.61 15.29 8.34
CA ASN A 16 6.91 15.65 7.81
C ASN A 16 8.00 14.68 8.30
N GLY A 17 8.67 14.01 7.35
CA GLY A 17 9.91 13.27 7.59
C GLY A 17 9.77 11.77 7.90
N LEU A 18 8.56 11.20 7.82
CA LEU A 18 8.41 9.74 7.88
C LEU A 18 8.90 9.13 6.55
N MET A 19 10.13 8.61 6.54
CA MET A 19 10.74 7.89 5.41
C MET A 19 10.17 6.48 5.19
N LYS A 20 8.95 6.22 5.70
CA LYS A 20 8.34 4.89 5.68
C LYS A 20 6.83 4.96 5.44
N PRO A 21 6.24 3.94 4.81
CA PRO A 21 4.83 3.98 4.45
C PRO A 21 3.95 4.12 5.69
N VAL A 22 3.07 5.12 5.66
CA VAL A 22 1.94 5.23 6.58
C VAL A 22 0.76 4.48 5.98
N ILE A 23 0.24 3.51 6.72
CA ILE A 23 -0.86 2.64 6.34
C ILE A 23 -2.04 2.97 7.26
N TYR A 24 -3.08 3.60 6.72
CA TYR A 24 -4.33 3.82 7.44
C TYR A 24 -5.16 2.55 7.41
N CYS A 25 -5.47 2.01 8.60
CA CYS A 25 -6.27 0.81 8.76
C CYS A 25 -7.71 1.21 9.11
N GLY A 26 -8.69 0.69 8.38
CA GLY A 26 -10.11 1.04 8.54
C GLY A 26 -10.48 2.38 7.90
N ASP A 27 -11.58 2.99 8.35
CA ASP A 27 -12.16 4.15 7.67
C ASP A 27 -11.26 5.38 7.69
N PHE A 28 -10.74 5.76 6.52
CA PHE A 28 -10.03 7.02 6.33
C PHE A 28 -11.03 8.15 6.08
N ALA A 29 -11.40 8.87 7.13
CA ALA A 29 -12.47 9.87 7.08
C ALA A 29 -12.03 11.29 6.69
N LYS A 30 -10.72 11.56 6.56
CA LYS A 30 -10.20 12.95 6.49
C LYS A 30 -9.09 13.16 5.47
N GLY A 31 -9.40 13.93 4.43
CA GLY A 31 -8.46 14.37 3.40
C GLY A 31 -8.81 13.84 2.02
N GLU A 32 -8.11 14.33 1.00
CA GLU A 32 -8.24 13.81 -0.36
C GLU A 32 -7.56 12.45 -0.48
N VAL A 33 -8.28 11.47 -1.04
CA VAL A 33 -7.75 10.12 -1.30
C VAL A 33 -7.87 9.81 -2.78
N LYS A 34 -6.76 9.39 -3.37
CA LYS A 34 -6.69 9.04 -4.78
C LYS A 34 -6.78 7.53 -4.97
N SER A 35 -7.84 7.08 -5.64
CA SER A 35 -7.87 5.71 -6.17
C SER A 35 -6.83 5.56 -7.28
N ILE A 36 -6.07 4.47 -7.28
CA ILE A 36 -5.05 4.19 -8.30
C ILE A 36 -5.29 2.89 -9.07
N ASN A 37 -6.39 2.18 -8.80
CA ASN A 37 -6.64 0.85 -9.37
C ASN A 37 -6.64 0.88 -10.90
N LEU A 38 -7.37 1.84 -11.46
CA LEU A 38 -7.58 1.95 -12.90
C LEU A 38 -6.28 2.33 -13.61
N GLU A 39 -5.56 3.33 -13.10
CA GLU A 39 -4.29 3.78 -13.64
C GLU A 39 -3.24 2.67 -13.59
N LEU A 40 -3.16 1.93 -12.49
CA LEU A 40 -2.23 0.81 -12.34
C LEU A 40 -2.61 -0.39 -13.22
N ALA A 41 -3.90 -0.70 -13.34
CA ALA A 41 -4.37 -1.77 -14.22
C ALA A 41 -4.01 -1.46 -15.68
N LYS A 42 -4.22 -0.22 -16.14
CA LYS A 42 -3.84 0.22 -17.50
C LYS A 42 -2.34 0.07 -17.74
N GLU A 43 -1.50 0.49 -16.79
CA GLU A 43 -0.04 0.31 -16.87
C GLU A 43 0.36 -1.17 -17.02
N LEU A 44 -0.26 -2.06 -16.24
CA LEU A 44 0.00 -3.50 -16.27
C LEU A 44 -0.54 -4.19 -17.52
N GLU A 45 -1.64 -3.70 -18.09
CA GLU A 45 -2.23 -4.22 -19.33
C GLU A 45 -1.31 -4.05 -20.53
N THR A 46 -0.48 -3.00 -20.56
CA THR A 46 0.54 -2.81 -21.61
C THR A 46 1.61 -3.91 -21.61
N LEU A 47 1.73 -4.67 -20.52
CA LEU A 47 2.74 -5.71 -20.34
C LEU A 47 2.18 -7.09 -20.65
N ARG A 48 3.03 -7.90 -21.29
CA ARG A 48 2.78 -9.34 -21.42
C ARG A 48 2.66 -9.98 -20.03
N PRO A 49 1.76 -10.95 -19.81
CA PRO A 49 1.50 -11.55 -18.50
C PRO A 49 2.77 -12.02 -17.76
N ASN A 50 3.72 -12.63 -18.47
CA ASN A 50 4.98 -13.12 -17.91
C ASN A 50 5.96 -12.02 -17.46
N ARG A 51 5.73 -10.75 -17.81
CA ARG A 51 6.54 -9.60 -17.38
C ARG A 51 5.91 -8.84 -16.22
N ARG A 52 4.61 -9.03 -15.95
CA ARG A 52 3.86 -8.24 -14.95
C ARG A 52 4.45 -8.34 -13.55
N THR A 53 4.81 -9.54 -13.08
CA THR A 53 5.47 -9.73 -11.79
C THR A 53 6.73 -8.87 -11.63
N MET A 54 7.64 -8.96 -12.61
CA MET A 54 8.93 -8.27 -12.56
C MET A 54 8.80 -6.74 -12.69
N GLN A 55 7.73 -6.28 -13.33
CA GLN A 55 7.53 -4.86 -13.64
C GLN A 55 6.48 -4.22 -12.73
N LEU A 56 5.84 -4.96 -11.82
CA LEU A 56 4.75 -4.44 -11.00
C LEU A 56 5.19 -3.23 -10.17
N GLU A 57 6.36 -3.33 -9.53
CA GLU A 57 6.94 -2.20 -8.79
C GLU A 57 7.21 -1.01 -9.72
N ALA A 58 7.74 -1.24 -10.92
CA ALA A 58 7.99 -0.17 -11.89
C ALA A 58 6.69 0.50 -12.37
N CYS A 59 5.64 -0.28 -12.65
CA CYS A 59 4.31 0.23 -13.01
C CYS A 59 3.71 1.05 -11.86
N PHE A 60 3.73 0.52 -10.64
CA PHE A 60 3.27 1.22 -9.44
C PHE A 60 4.02 2.54 -9.26
N ASN A 61 5.33 2.52 -9.47
CA ASN A 61 6.18 3.70 -9.38
C ASN A 61 5.84 4.77 -10.42
N ARG A 62 5.57 4.38 -11.68
CA ARG A 62 5.12 5.33 -12.71
C ARG A 62 3.78 5.98 -12.37
N VAL A 63 2.83 5.22 -11.83
CA VAL A 63 1.55 5.77 -11.36
C VAL A 63 1.80 6.75 -10.20
N LEU A 64 2.60 6.38 -9.21
CA LEU A 64 2.96 7.26 -8.10
C LEU A 64 3.62 8.55 -8.56
N ASP A 65 4.53 8.49 -9.54
CA ASP A 65 5.27 9.66 -10.02
C ASP A 65 4.32 10.69 -10.67
N SER A 66 3.16 10.28 -11.18
CA SER A 66 2.11 11.16 -11.73
C SER A 66 1.26 11.90 -10.68
N LEU A 67 1.34 11.49 -9.40
CA LEU A 67 0.56 12.06 -8.29
C LEU A 67 1.32 13.17 -7.55
N PRO A 68 0.67 14.02 -6.74
CA PRO A 68 1.39 14.95 -5.88
C PRO A 68 2.18 14.23 -4.77
N ASP A 69 3.17 14.90 -4.19
CA ASP A 69 3.89 14.40 -3.02
C ASP A 69 2.97 14.27 -1.80
N ASN A 70 3.23 13.28 -0.94
CA ASN A 70 2.45 13.00 0.27
C ASN A 70 0.97 12.67 -0.01
N VAL A 71 0.64 12.26 -1.25
CA VAL A 71 -0.69 11.78 -1.62
C VAL A 71 -1.12 10.60 -0.75
N VAL A 72 -2.40 10.55 -0.39
CA VAL A 72 -3.01 9.36 0.20
C VAL A 72 -3.66 8.57 -0.93
N ILE A 73 -3.25 7.32 -1.12
CA ILE A 73 -3.77 6.45 -2.18
C ILE A 73 -4.63 5.32 -1.62
N LYS A 74 -5.57 4.82 -2.44
CA LYS A 74 -6.40 3.66 -2.15
C LYS A 74 -6.65 2.81 -3.39
N ASP A 75 -7.37 1.70 -3.20
CA ASP A 75 -7.80 0.77 -4.25
C ASP A 75 -6.60 0.24 -5.08
N PHE A 76 -5.55 -0.26 -4.44
CA PHE A 76 -4.41 -0.89 -5.13
C PHE A 76 -4.56 -2.43 -5.21
N ASP A 77 -5.79 -2.91 -5.15
CA ASP A 77 -6.21 -4.32 -5.16
C ASP A 77 -5.61 -5.13 -6.32
N VAL A 78 -5.41 -4.50 -7.48
CA VAL A 78 -4.77 -5.16 -8.63
C VAL A 78 -3.39 -5.74 -8.29
N MET A 79 -2.66 -5.18 -7.31
CA MET A 79 -1.37 -5.69 -6.86
C MET A 79 -1.45 -7.06 -6.18
N PHE A 80 -2.62 -7.45 -5.68
CA PHE A 80 -2.83 -8.70 -4.96
C PHE A 80 -3.18 -9.88 -5.87
N ASN A 81 -3.16 -9.69 -7.19
CA ASN A 81 -3.41 -10.77 -8.13
C ASN A 81 -2.49 -11.99 -7.84
N PRO A 82 -3.05 -13.18 -7.58
CA PRO A 82 -2.28 -14.37 -7.20
C PRO A 82 -1.21 -14.76 -8.23
N ALA A 83 -1.44 -14.44 -9.50
CA ALA A 83 -0.50 -14.71 -10.58
C ALA A 83 0.80 -13.90 -10.44
N TYR A 84 0.77 -12.75 -9.77
CA TYR A 84 1.93 -11.88 -9.65
C TYR A 84 2.97 -12.42 -8.66
N LYS A 85 2.56 -13.17 -7.63
CA LYS A 85 3.47 -13.75 -6.63
C LYS A 85 4.44 -12.71 -6.01
N VAL A 86 3.95 -11.51 -5.77
CA VAL A 86 4.72 -10.41 -5.17
C VAL A 86 4.42 -10.24 -3.69
N ASP A 87 5.32 -9.55 -3.00
CA ASP A 87 5.12 -9.07 -1.64
C ASP A 87 4.75 -7.58 -1.71
N VAL A 88 3.45 -7.29 -1.58
CA VAL A 88 2.90 -5.94 -1.76
C VAL A 88 3.49 -4.96 -0.75
N LEU A 89 3.67 -5.35 0.51
CA LEU A 89 4.25 -4.46 1.52
C LEU A 89 5.72 -4.13 1.23
N LYS A 90 6.51 -5.06 0.69
CA LYS A 90 7.88 -4.74 0.24
C LYS A 90 7.88 -3.70 -0.87
N ILE A 91 6.96 -3.81 -1.83
CA ILE A 91 6.83 -2.82 -2.92
C ILE A 91 6.46 -1.45 -2.33
N LEU A 92 5.52 -1.39 -1.40
CA LEU A 92 5.14 -0.12 -0.74
C LEU A 92 6.34 0.50 0.00
N VAL A 93 7.08 -0.29 0.76
CA VAL A 93 8.29 0.17 1.49
C VAL A 93 9.36 0.68 0.53
N ALA A 94 9.66 -0.05 -0.55
CA ALA A 94 10.64 0.35 -1.54
C ALA A 94 10.23 1.65 -2.24
N SER A 95 8.96 1.76 -2.61
CA SER A 95 8.42 2.93 -3.32
C SER A 95 8.40 4.17 -2.42
N CYS A 96 8.06 4.01 -1.14
CA CYS A 96 8.00 5.13 -0.19
C CYS A 96 9.38 5.75 0.09
N LYS A 97 10.48 4.98 -0.11
CA LYS A 97 11.85 5.52 -0.04
C LYS A 97 12.18 6.47 -1.19
N ARG A 98 11.51 6.32 -2.34
CA ARG A 98 11.70 7.20 -3.52
C ARG A 98 10.82 8.43 -3.44
N LYS A 99 9.54 8.24 -3.10
CA LYS A 99 8.53 9.30 -3.04
C LYS A 99 7.63 9.08 -1.84
N PRO A 100 7.46 10.06 -0.94
CA PRO A 100 6.59 9.90 0.22
C PRO A 100 5.12 9.86 -0.19
N PHE A 101 4.39 8.87 0.30
CA PHE A 101 2.94 8.73 0.15
C PHE A 101 2.37 7.97 1.36
N SER A 102 1.05 7.92 1.46
CA SER A 102 0.34 7.08 2.44
C SER A 102 -0.70 6.23 1.74
N VAL A 103 -1.08 5.09 2.33
CA VAL A 103 -2.09 4.19 1.76
C VAL A 103 -3.26 4.01 2.72
N VAL A 104 -4.46 3.84 2.18
CA VAL A 104 -5.58 3.23 2.90
C VAL A 104 -5.53 1.74 2.65
N TRP A 105 -5.40 0.93 3.71
CA TRP A 105 -5.32 -0.51 3.57
C TRP A 105 -6.67 -1.06 3.07
N PRO A 106 -6.70 -1.86 1.99
CA PRO A 106 -7.95 -2.34 1.40
C PRO A 106 -8.59 -3.51 2.18
N GLY A 107 -7.88 -4.06 3.17
CA GLY A 107 -8.40 -5.15 4.00
C GLY A 107 -8.46 -4.78 5.48
N LYS A 108 -8.22 -5.77 6.34
CA LYS A 108 -8.36 -5.63 7.80
C LYS A 108 -7.00 -5.56 8.48
N TYR A 109 -6.96 -4.89 9.62
CA TYR A 109 -5.85 -4.95 10.55
C TYR A 109 -6.34 -5.61 11.84
N GLU A 110 -5.61 -6.61 12.33
CA GLU A 110 -5.90 -7.31 13.58
C GLU A 110 -4.61 -7.87 14.17
N ASP A 111 -4.38 -7.67 15.47
CA ASP A 111 -3.26 -8.23 16.24
C ASP A 111 -1.87 -8.10 15.59
N GLY A 112 -1.54 -6.91 15.09
CA GLY A 112 -0.23 -6.64 14.46
C GLY A 112 -0.10 -7.20 13.05
N LYS A 113 -1.20 -7.66 12.44
CA LYS A 113 -1.22 -8.23 11.10
C LYS A 113 -2.17 -7.45 10.19
N LEU A 114 -1.73 -7.28 8.94
CA LEU A 114 -2.55 -6.78 7.85
C LEU A 114 -3.06 -7.97 7.04
N PHE A 115 -4.38 -8.06 6.89
CA PHE A 115 -5.07 -9.09 6.13
C PHE A 115 -5.64 -8.49 4.86
N TYR A 116 -5.55 -9.22 3.75
CA TYR A 116 -6.18 -8.91 2.49
C TYR A 116 -6.99 -10.13 2.02
N ALA A 117 -8.18 -9.86 1.49
CA ALA A 117 -9.21 -10.85 1.14
C ALA A 117 -9.62 -11.76 2.32
N GLU A 118 -10.61 -12.61 2.09
CA GLU A 118 -11.06 -13.60 3.07
C GLU A 118 -10.22 -14.88 2.99
N GLU A 119 -10.10 -15.58 4.11
CA GLU A 119 -9.40 -16.86 4.14
C GLU A 119 -10.10 -17.87 3.22
N GLY A 120 -9.31 -18.64 2.46
CA GLY A 120 -9.81 -19.58 1.45
C GLY A 120 -9.82 -19.04 0.02
N TYR A 121 -9.69 -17.72 -0.18
CA TYR A 121 -9.54 -17.15 -1.52
C TYR A 121 -8.08 -17.19 -2.01
N PRO A 122 -7.84 -17.37 -3.33
CA PRO A 122 -6.47 -17.47 -3.88
C PRO A 122 -5.61 -16.21 -3.65
N ASP A 123 -6.24 -15.05 -3.50
CA ASP A 123 -5.62 -13.75 -3.26
C ASP A 123 -5.49 -13.41 -1.77
N TYR A 124 -5.92 -14.32 -0.87
CA TYR A 124 -5.70 -14.16 0.57
C TYR A 124 -4.24 -13.89 0.90
N LYS A 125 -4.00 -12.82 1.65
CA LYS A 125 -2.67 -12.48 2.19
C LYS A 125 -2.77 -12.08 3.65
N MET A 126 -1.75 -12.46 4.40
CA MET A 126 -1.52 -12.02 5.77
C MET A 126 -0.08 -11.50 5.87
N PHE A 127 0.08 -10.32 6.45
CA PHE A 127 1.38 -9.69 6.66
C PHE A 127 1.56 -9.33 8.12
N ASP A 128 2.53 -9.94 8.79
CA ASP A 128 2.99 -9.49 10.10
C ASP A 128 3.80 -8.19 9.93
N ILE A 129 3.31 -7.09 10.51
CA ILE A 129 3.92 -5.76 10.33
C ILE A 129 5.34 -5.69 10.90
N ASN A 130 5.71 -6.58 11.83
CA ASN A 130 7.05 -6.59 12.42
C ASN A 130 8.14 -6.88 11.38
N ASN A 131 7.77 -7.59 10.30
CA ASN A 131 8.66 -7.93 9.18
C ASN A 131 8.89 -6.78 8.20
N TYR A 132 8.22 -5.64 8.39
CA TYR A 132 8.28 -4.49 7.49
C TYR A 132 8.65 -3.22 8.26
N ASP A 133 9.17 -2.22 7.56
CA ASP A 133 9.33 -0.88 8.13
C ASP A 133 8.15 -0.02 7.68
N VAL A 134 7.01 -0.19 8.36
CA VAL A 134 5.76 0.51 8.10
C VAL A 134 5.23 1.14 9.38
N THR A 135 4.31 2.09 9.24
CA THR A 135 3.52 2.62 10.36
C THR A 135 2.05 2.39 10.06
N CYS A 136 1.39 1.54 10.86
CA CYS A 136 -0.06 1.36 10.82
C CYS A 136 -0.74 2.39 11.72
N VAL A 137 -1.71 3.11 11.18
CA VAL A 137 -2.57 4.05 11.91
C VAL A 137 -3.93 3.41 12.10
N ILE A 138 -4.27 3.13 13.37
CA ILE A 138 -5.52 2.47 13.77
C ILE A 138 -6.48 3.44 14.44
#